data_AF-X0VZ26-F1
#
_entry.id   AF-X0VZ26-F1
#
_cell.length_a   1.000
_cell.length_b   1.000
_cell.length_c   1.000
_cell.angle_alpha   90.00
_cell.angle_beta   90.00
_cell.angle_gamma   90.00
#
_symmetry.space_group_name_H-M   'P 1'
#
loop_
_entity.id
_entity.type
_entity.pdbx_description
1 polymer ?
#
loop_
_entity_poly.entity_id
_entity_poly.type
_entity_poly.pdbx_seq_one_letter_code
_entity_poly.pdbx_strand_id
1 'polypeptide(L)'
;SSESIFVAVRSSATTEDLATASFAGQQDSFVNIKGELELLKHVKKCFASLFTARATYYRNKKGFKHEQASLAVVIQKMVDSDKSGVIFSKNPTNKDDNIVIEAVWGLGEGIVSGKITPDKYLVSPELEILDKKISDKKIAITRDSGGNKEVVKLKEEKSKHQVLKDYEIKKLAELTIKLEEHYQKPQDIEFAIEGEEIYIVQTRPITTLEKKVETTKELHGEVILTGLAASPGIAYGKIKIIEDLKDLQKIVQGDILV
;
A
#
# COMPACT_ATOMS: atom_id res chain seq x y z
N SER A 1 18.75 11.20 -30.06
CA SER A 1 18.06 10.12 -29.36
C SER A 1 17.03 10.74 -28.44
N SER A 2 15.84 10.16 -28.30
CA SER A 2 14.88 10.60 -27.28
C SER A 2 15.49 10.39 -25.90
N GLU A 3 15.33 11.35 -24.99
CA GLU A 3 15.76 11.19 -23.61
C GLU A 3 15.07 9.96 -22.99
N SER A 4 15.82 9.14 -22.25
CA SER A 4 15.25 7.96 -21.59
C SER A 4 14.24 8.39 -20.53
N ILE A 5 13.05 7.79 -20.53
CA ILE A 5 12.02 8.07 -19.54
C ILE A 5 12.26 7.29 -18.24
N PHE A 6 11.74 7.81 -17.13
CA PHE A 6 11.69 7.08 -15.87
C PHE A 6 10.55 6.07 -15.85
N VAL A 7 10.80 4.88 -15.33
CA VAL A 7 9.82 3.79 -15.20
C VAL A 7 9.78 3.19 -13.80
N ALA A 8 8.59 2.72 -13.40
CA ALA A 8 8.39 1.79 -12.30
C ALA A 8 8.52 0.36 -12.84
N VAL A 9 9.25 -0.48 -12.12
CA VAL A 9 9.38 -1.91 -12.36
C VAL A 9 8.70 -2.61 -11.19
N ARG A 10 7.50 -3.15 -11.45
CA ARG A 10 6.67 -3.82 -10.44
C ARG A 10 6.56 -5.29 -10.75
N SER A 11 6.69 -6.09 -9.72
CA SER A 11 6.48 -7.53 -9.79
C SER A 11 4.96 -7.81 -9.70
N SER A 12 4.48 -8.74 -10.53
CA SER A 12 3.08 -9.17 -10.62
C SER A 12 3.06 -10.69 -10.70
N ALA A 13 2.78 -11.37 -9.59
CA ALA A 13 2.80 -12.84 -9.58
C ALA A 13 1.42 -13.43 -9.83
N THR A 14 1.39 -14.54 -10.56
CA THR A 14 0.15 -15.25 -10.89
C THR A 14 -0.55 -15.86 -9.68
N THR A 15 0.18 -16.03 -8.57
CA THR A 15 -0.35 -16.58 -7.31
C THR A 15 -0.95 -15.53 -6.38
N GLU A 16 -0.88 -14.23 -6.71
CA GLU A 16 -1.42 -13.13 -5.90
C GLU A 16 -2.94 -13.01 -5.94
N ASP A 17 -3.54 -13.48 -7.03
CA ASP A 17 -4.99 -13.39 -7.27
C ASP A 17 -5.78 -14.61 -6.77
N LEU A 18 -5.10 -15.58 -6.15
CA LEU A 18 -5.80 -16.64 -5.44
C LEU A 18 -6.45 -16.02 -4.19
N ALA A 19 -7.79 -16.04 -4.15
CA ALA A 19 -8.65 -15.44 -3.11
C ALA A 19 -8.26 -15.76 -1.64
N THR A 20 -7.35 -16.70 -1.41
CA THR A 20 -6.86 -17.14 -0.09
C THR A 20 -5.42 -16.72 0.23
N ALA A 21 -4.74 -16.01 -0.67
CA ALA A 21 -3.35 -15.60 -0.54
C ALA A 21 -3.17 -14.14 -1.00
N SER A 22 -3.58 -13.18 -0.17
CA SER A 22 -3.15 -11.80 -0.36
C SER A 22 -1.65 -11.71 -0.10
N PHE A 23 -0.84 -11.63 -1.16
CA PHE A 23 0.60 -11.39 -1.10
C PHE A 23 0.93 -9.89 -0.89
N ALA A 24 0.00 -9.13 -0.30
CA ALA A 24 0.19 -7.70 -0.04
C ALA A 24 1.53 -7.45 0.67
N GLY A 25 2.40 -6.65 0.03
CA GLY A 25 3.67 -6.22 0.60
C GLY A 25 4.77 -7.28 0.66
N GLN A 26 4.71 -8.37 -0.13
CA GLN A 26 5.83 -9.33 -0.24
C GLN A 26 6.70 -9.15 -1.48
N GLN A 27 6.28 -8.30 -2.43
CA GLN A 27 6.93 -8.18 -3.72
C GLN A 27 7.57 -6.81 -3.92
N ASP A 28 8.83 -6.80 -4.36
CA ASP A 28 9.62 -5.60 -4.54
C ASP A 28 9.06 -4.74 -5.69
N SER A 29 8.78 -3.48 -5.39
CA SER A 29 8.49 -2.45 -6.38
C SER A 29 9.64 -1.45 -6.44
N PHE A 30 10.18 -1.25 -7.64
CA PHE A 30 11.28 -0.32 -7.88
C PHE A 30 10.75 0.87 -8.69
N VAL A 31 10.98 2.08 -8.21
CA VAL A 31 10.50 3.32 -8.85
C VAL A 31 11.68 4.17 -9.30
N ASN A 32 11.43 5.08 -10.24
CA ASN A 32 12.42 6.00 -10.81
C ASN A 32 13.62 5.32 -11.49
N ILE A 33 13.37 4.22 -12.20
CA ILE A 33 14.41 3.54 -12.97
C ILE A 33 14.58 4.24 -14.33
N LYS A 34 15.81 4.62 -14.69
CA LYS A 34 16.14 5.27 -15.98
C LYS A 34 17.24 4.49 -16.69
N GLY A 35 17.06 4.29 -17.99
CA GLY A 35 18.04 3.63 -18.85
C GLY A 35 17.92 2.11 -18.87
N GLU A 36 18.36 1.52 -19.98
CA GLU A 36 18.18 0.10 -20.29
C GLU A 36 18.91 -0.84 -19.30
N LEU A 37 20.15 -0.50 -18.94
CA LEU A 37 20.95 -1.33 -18.02
C LEU A 37 20.31 -1.42 -16.63
N GLU A 38 19.86 -0.30 -16.08
CA GLU A 38 19.18 -0.29 -14.78
C GLU A 38 17.80 -0.95 -14.86
N LEU A 39 17.07 -0.81 -15.98
CA LEU A 39 15.82 -1.53 -16.21
C LEU A 39 16.03 -3.05 -16.15
N LEU A 40 16.95 -3.59 -16.95
CA LEU A 40 17.23 -5.03 -17.00
C LEU A 40 17.70 -5.58 -15.64
N LYS A 41 18.49 -4.80 -14.90
CA LYS A 41 18.91 -5.13 -13.54
C LYS A 41 17.71 -5.23 -12.58
N HIS A 42 16.76 -4.31 -12.64
CA HIS A 42 15.59 -4.33 -11.77
C HIS A 42 14.56 -5.39 -12.17
N VAL A 43 14.43 -5.71 -13.46
CA VAL A 43 13.65 -6.86 -13.93
C VAL A 43 14.19 -8.16 -13.33
N LYS A 44 15.53 -8.36 -13.34
CA LYS A 44 16.16 -9.52 -12.70
C LYS A 44 15.94 -9.55 -11.19
N LYS A 45 15.97 -8.40 -10.52
CA LYS A 45 15.63 -8.31 -9.08
C LYS A 45 14.17 -8.72 -8.81
N CYS A 46 13.22 -8.31 -9.64
CA CYS A 46 11.84 -8.78 -9.53
C CYS A 46 11.76 -10.30 -9.65
N PHE A 47 12.42 -10.93 -10.63
CA PHE A 47 12.44 -12.40 -10.70
C PHE A 47 13.12 -13.05 -9.49
N ALA A 48 14.19 -12.43 -8.96
CA ALA A 48 14.85 -12.91 -7.76
C ALA A 48 13.98 -12.77 -6.49
N SER A 49 13.06 -11.80 -6.43
CA SER A 49 12.20 -11.57 -5.27
C SER A 49 11.26 -12.76 -4.98
N LEU A 50 10.91 -13.53 -6.02
CA LEU A 50 10.21 -14.80 -5.86
C LEU A 50 10.98 -15.75 -4.95
N PHE A 51 12.31 -15.74 -4.92
CA PHE A 51 13.13 -16.72 -4.21
C PHE A 51 13.67 -16.20 -2.86
N THR A 52 13.10 -15.12 -2.33
CA THR A 52 13.42 -14.67 -0.97
C THR A 52 13.02 -15.72 0.06
N ALA A 53 13.67 -15.71 1.23
CA ALA A 53 13.37 -16.63 2.32
C ALA A 53 11.88 -16.57 2.72
N ARG A 54 11.31 -15.36 2.76
CA ARG A 54 9.90 -15.11 3.09
C ARG A 54 8.96 -15.72 2.05
N ALA A 55 9.17 -15.43 0.76
CA ALA A 55 8.34 -15.95 -0.32
C ALA A 55 8.41 -17.48 -0.42
N THR A 56 9.61 -18.05 -0.22
CA THR A 56 9.84 -19.50 -0.22
C THR A 56 9.15 -20.18 0.94
N TYR A 57 9.30 -19.66 2.16
CA TYR A 57 8.60 -20.17 3.34
C TYR A 57 7.08 -20.15 3.17
N TYR A 58 6.53 -19.04 2.67
CA TYR A 58 5.10 -18.91 2.44
C TYR A 58 4.57 -19.93 1.44
N ARG A 59 5.24 -20.11 0.30
CA ARG A 59 4.86 -21.12 -0.70
C ARG A 59 4.89 -22.53 -0.12
N ASN A 60 5.92 -22.87 0.64
CA ASN A 60 6.01 -24.18 1.30
C ASN A 60 4.86 -24.39 2.29
N LYS A 61 4.54 -23.37 3.11
CA LYS A 61 3.42 -23.43 4.06
C LYS A 61 2.06 -23.61 3.37
N LYS A 62 1.90 -23.06 2.16
CA LYS A 62 0.68 -23.20 1.35
C LYS A 62 0.68 -24.41 0.41
N GLY A 63 1.77 -25.19 0.37
CA GLY A 63 1.91 -26.36 -0.48
C GLY A 63 2.08 -26.06 -1.98
N PHE A 64 2.47 -24.83 -2.34
CA PHE A 64 2.73 -24.47 -3.75
C PHE A 64 4.11 -24.97 -4.20
N LYS A 65 4.16 -25.69 -5.33
CA LYS A 65 5.41 -26.15 -5.94
C LYS A 65 6.23 -24.95 -6.45
N HIS A 66 7.53 -24.97 -6.20
CA HIS A 66 8.44 -23.89 -6.64
C HIS A 66 8.46 -23.73 -8.17
N GLU A 67 8.38 -24.82 -8.91
CA GLU A 67 8.42 -24.82 -10.38
C GLU A 67 7.18 -24.17 -11.03
N GLN A 68 6.10 -24.00 -10.27
CA GLN A 68 4.85 -23.41 -10.76
C GLN A 68 4.77 -21.90 -10.47
N ALA A 69 5.71 -21.34 -9.70
CA ALA A 69 5.74 -19.93 -9.40
C ALA A 69 6.23 -19.13 -10.64
N SER A 70 5.30 -18.47 -11.31
CA SER A 70 5.58 -17.55 -12.42
C SER A 70 5.35 -16.11 -11.99
N LEU A 71 6.18 -15.20 -12.51
CA LEU A 71 6.09 -13.77 -12.25
C LEU A 71 6.13 -13.01 -13.58
N ALA A 72 5.17 -12.13 -13.79
CA ALA A 72 5.26 -11.09 -14.80
C ALA A 72 5.89 -9.84 -14.18
N VAL A 73 6.63 -9.08 -14.99
CA VAL A 73 7.17 -7.78 -14.57
C VAL A 73 6.48 -6.68 -15.36
N VAL A 74 5.78 -5.81 -14.65
CA VAL A 74 5.11 -4.63 -15.19
C VAL A 74 6.11 -3.49 -15.26
N ILE A 75 6.31 -2.95 -16.45
CA ILE A 75 7.13 -1.75 -16.69
C ILE A 75 6.16 -0.61 -17.01
N GLN A 76 6.01 0.33 -16.07
CA GLN A 76 5.08 1.45 -16.20
C GLN A 76 5.85 2.77 -16.23
N LYS A 77 5.46 3.72 -17.07
CA LYS A 77 6.02 5.09 -17.02
C LYS A 77 5.82 5.67 -15.61
N MET A 78 6.86 6.28 -15.03
CA MET A 78 6.72 6.99 -13.76
C MET A 78 5.90 8.26 -13.93
N VAL A 79 5.01 8.50 -12.97
CA VAL A 79 4.35 9.79 -12.75
C VAL A 79 5.19 10.57 -11.75
N ASP A 80 5.58 11.81 -12.06
CA ASP A 80 6.30 12.69 -11.13
C ASP A 80 5.31 13.39 -10.21
N SER A 81 4.76 12.63 -9.27
CA SER A 81 3.54 13.06 -8.60
C SER A 81 3.78 14.15 -7.55
N ASP A 82 3.06 15.26 -7.68
CA ASP A 82 2.94 16.29 -6.64
C ASP A 82 2.18 15.77 -5.42
N LYS A 83 1.20 14.89 -5.68
CA LYS A 83 0.33 14.25 -4.70
C LYS A 83 0.10 12.81 -5.10
N SER A 84 -0.02 11.94 -4.13
CA SER A 84 -0.34 10.54 -4.38
C SER A 84 -1.08 9.96 -3.19
N GLY A 85 -1.69 8.81 -3.40
CA GLY A 85 -2.55 8.25 -2.39
C GLY A 85 -3.05 6.86 -2.69
N VAL A 86 -3.83 6.37 -1.73
CA VAL A 86 -4.60 5.14 -1.84
C VAL A 86 -6.08 5.45 -1.64
N ILE A 87 -6.94 4.69 -2.29
CA ILE A 87 -8.39 4.79 -2.17
C ILE A 87 -8.93 3.39 -1.90
N PHE A 88 -9.76 3.27 -0.87
CA PHE A 88 -10.59 2.10 -0.66
C PHE A 88 -12.01 2.47 -1.06
N SER A 89 -12.56 1.74 -2.04
CA SER A 89 -13.93 1.99 -2.53
C SER A 89 -15.00 1.68 -1.49
N LYS A 90 -14.64 0.88 -0.46
CA LYS A 90 -15.42 0.67 0.75
C LYS A 90 -14.55 0.84 1.99
N ASN A 91 -15.13 1.35 3.05
CA ASN A 91 -14.42 1.60 4.29
C ASN A 91 -13.97 0.29 4.98
N PRO A 92 -12.66 0.02 5.08
CA PRO A 92 -12.16 -1.24 5.62
C PRO A 92 -12.35 -1.35 7.15
N THR A 93 -12.54 -0.24 7.86
CA THR A 93 -12.64 -0.19 9.33
C THR A 93 -14.08 -0.29 9.81
N ASN A 94 -14.97 0.54 9.25
CA ASN A 94 -16.37 0.63 9.70
C ASN A 94 -17.33 -0.20 8.86
N LYS A 95 -16.85 -0.80 7.74
CA LYS A 95 -17.64 -1.61 6.80
C LYS A 95 -18.91 -0.90 6.30
N ASP A 96 -18.86 0.43 6.21
CA ASP A 96 -19.85 1.23 5.48
C ASP A 96 -19.45 1.33 4.00
N ASP A 97 -20.41 1.75 3.17
CA ASP A 97 -20.22 1.92 1.72
C ASP A 97 -19.49 3.24 1.37
N ASN A 98 -18.92 3.93 2.36
CA ASN A 98 -18.19 5.16 2.08
C ASN A 98 -16.82 4.86 1.48
N ILE A 99 -16.42 5.74 0.56
CA ILE A 99 -15.11 5.76 -0.06
C ILE A 99 -14.13 6.43 0.90
N VAL A 100 -12.99 5.78 1.14
CA VAL A 100 -11.91 6.32 1.97
C VAL A 100 -10.74 6.67 1.08
N ILE A 101 -10.34 7.94 1.08
CA ILE A 101 -9.18 8.44 0.33
C ILE A 101 -8.10 8.86 1.30
N GLU A 102 -6.89 8.32 1.14
CA GLU A 102 -5.71 8.72 1.91
C GLU A 102 -4.66 9.32 0.98
N ALA A 103 -4.14 10.51 1.31
CA ALA A 103 -3.24 11.24 0.41
C ALA A 103 -2.03 11.86 1.13
N VAL A 104 -0.91 11.90 0.42
CA VAL A 104 0.34 12.57 0.83
C VAL A 104 0.87 13.46 -0.29
N TRP A 105 1.79 14.35 0.10
CA TRP A 105 2.62 15.08 -0.86
C TRP A 105 3.72 14.18 -1.45
N GLY A 106 4.00 14.34 -2.74
CA GLY A 106 5.04 13.59 -3.43
C GLY A 106 4.59 12.19 -3.87
N LEU A 107 5.54 11.25 -3.91
CA LEU A 107 5.39 9.85 -4.32
C LEU A 107 4.71 8.99 -3.24
N GLY A 108 3.90 8.02 -3.66
CA GLY A 108 3.01 7.24 -2.79
C GLY A 108 3.70 6.27 -1.83
N GLU A 109 5.00 6.04 -2.02
CA GLU A 109 5.81 5.16 -1.16
C GLU A 109 5.77 5.56 0.33
N GLY A 110 5.54 6.84 0.62
CA GLY A 110 5.43 7.33 1.99
C GLY A 110 4.23 6.75 2.76
N ILE A 111 3.12 6.49 2.05
CA ILE A 111 1.91 5.87 2.62
C ILE A 111 2.15 4.37 2.78
N VAL A 112 2.58 3.70 1.71
CA VAL A 112 2.76 2.24 1.68
C VAL A 112 3.78 1.77 2.73
N SER A 113 4.82 2.57 2.98
CA SER A 113 5.82 2.28 4.01
C SER A 113 5.41 2.68 5.44
N GLY A 114 4.27 3.33 5.62
CA GLY A 114 3.79 3.83 6.92
C GLY A 114 4.66 4.95 7.52
N LYS A 115 5.55 5.56 6.73
CA LYS A 115 6.47 6.62 7.20
C LYS A 115 5.79 7.98 7.31
N ILE A 116 4.70 8.19 6.58
CA ILE A 116 3.97 9.45 6.53
C ILE A 116 2.52 9.17 6.94
N THR A 117 2.04 9.89 7.95
CA THR A 117 0.61 9.90 8.28
C THR A 117 -0.13 10.72 7.23
N PRO A 118 -1.01 10.11 6.41
CA PRO A 118 -1.67 10.80 5.31
C PRO A 118 -2.81 11.71 5.81
N ASP A 119 -3.25 12.61 4.95
CA ASP A 119 -4.61 13.16 5.09
C ASP A 119 -5.61 12.07 4.77
N LYS A 120 -6.76 12.08 5.45
CA LYS A 120 -7.85 11.13 5.23
C LYS A 120 -9.12 11.88 4.89
N TYR A 121 -9.79 11.46 3.83
CA TYR A 121 -11.06 12.01 3.37
C TYR A 121 -12.09 10.88 3.31
N LEU A 122 -13.28 11.14 3.83
CA LEU A 122 -14.42 10.23 3.77
C LEU A 122 -15.46 10.80 2.81
N VAL A 123 -15.86 10.02 1.82
CA VAL A 123 -16.80 10.45 0.78
C VAL A 123 -17.94 9.43 0.68
N SER A 124 -19.18 9.90 0.60
CA SER A 124 -20.33 9.02 0.39
C SER A 124 -20.39 8.51 -1.06
N PRO A 125 -21.15 7.43 -1.34
CA PRO A 125 -21.44 7.00 -2.72
C PRO A 125 -22.06 8.11 -3.60
N GLU A 126 -22.78 9.05 -2.99
CA GLU A 126 -23.39 10.22 -3.65
C GLU A 126 -22.40 11.38 -3.89
N LEU A 127 -21.10 11.15 -3.67
CA LEU A 127 -20.00 12.12 -3.87
C LEU A 127 -20.01 13.29 -2.89
N GLU A 128 -20.66 13.14 -1.74
CA GLU A 128 -20.62 14.11 -0.65
C GLU A 128 -19.37 13.88 0.21
N ILE A 129 -18.61 14.94 0.50
CA ILE A 129 -17.46 14.85 1.40
C ILE A 129 -17.98 14.92 2.84
N LEU A 130 -17.93 13.78 3.53
CA LEU A 130 -18.48 13.61 4.88
C LEU A 130 -17.50 14.07 5.97
N ASP A 131 -16.21 13.80 5.78
CA ASP A 131 -15.17 14.17 6.75
C ASP A 131 -13.82 14.44 6.06
N LYS A 132 -13.01 15.32 6.67
CA LYS A 132 -11.64 15.63 6.27
C LYS A 132 -10.74 15.68 7.50
N LYS A 133 -9.84 14.72 7.62
CA LYS A 133 -8.82 14.69 8.66
C LYS A 133 -7.46 15.04 8.07
N ILE A 134 -6.96 16.23 8.44
CA ILE A 134 -5.68 16.74 7.95
C ILE A 134 -4.57 16.39 8.94
N SER A 135 -3.51 15.75 8.44
CA SER A 135 -2.36 15.31 9.24
C SER A 135 -1.14 16.21 9.00
N ASP A 136 -0.25 16.30 9.99
CA ASP A 136 1.04 16.99 9.85
C ASP A 136 2.05 16.09 9.11
N LYS A 137 2.12 16.28 7.79
CA LYS A 137 3.00 15.52 6.89
C LYS A 137 4.39 16.15 6.90
N LYS A 138 5.21 15.82 7.91
CA LYS A 138 6.53 16.46 8.13
C LYS A 138 7.52 16.30 6.97
N ILE A 139 7.35 15.25 6.17
CA ILE A 139 8.20 14.92 5.03
C ILE A 139 7.35 14.61 3.80
N ALA A 140 7.97 14.69 2.63
CA ALA A 140 7.47 14.15 1.37
C ALA A 140 8.59 13.34 0.70
N ILE A 141 8.21 12.32 -0.08
CA ILE A 141 9.16 11.58 -0.92
C ILE A 141 9.04 12.12 -2.34
N THR A 142 10.13 12.57 -2.94
CA THR A 142 10.17 13.16 -4.28
C THR A 142 11.24 12.49 -5.12
N ARG A 143 11.33 12.89 -6.40
CA ARG A 143 12.45 12.55 -7.28
C ARG A 143 13.36 13.76 -7.43
N ASP A 144 14.67 13.56 -7.24
CA ASP A 144 15.67 14.59 -7.49
C ASP A 144 15.94 14.75 -9.01
N SER A 145 16.71 15.77 -9.38
CA SER A 145 17.11 16.02 -10.78
C SER A 145 17.92 14.88 -11.42
N GLY A 146 18.60 14.05 -10.60
CA GLY A 146 19.34 12.86 -11.03
C GLY A 146 18.46 11.62 -11.18
N GLY A 147 17.19 11.69 -10.78
CA GLY A 147 16.26 10.57 -10.80
C GLY A 147 16.24 9.74 -9.52
N ASN A 148 17.01 10.09 -8.50
CA ASN A 148 17.01 9.35 -7.24
C ASN A 148 15.82 9.75 -6.38
N LYS A 149 15.43 8.83 -5.49
CA LYS A 149 14.43 9.16 -4.47
C LYS A 149 15.05 10.09 -3.44
N GLU A 150 14.32 11.13 -3.09
CA GLU A 150 14.71 12.11 -2.09
C GLU A 150 13.63 12.22 -1.02
N VAL A 151 14.04 12.35 0.25
CA VAL A 151 13.11 12.65 1.35
C VAL A 151 13.28 14.11 1.70
N VAL A 152 12.27 14.91 1.41
CA VAL A 152 12.28 16.36 1.62
C VAL A 152 11.47 16.71 2.87
N LYS A 153 12.07 17.49 3.77
CA LYS A 153 11.35 18.06 4.92
C LYS A 153 10.42 19.17 4.43
N LEU A 154 9.13 19.05 4.75
CA LEU A 154 8.16 20.06 4.37
C LEU A 154 8.24 21.27 5.30
N LYS A 155 8.05 22.47 4.74
CA LYS A 155 7.84 23.70 5.53
C LYS A 155 6.57 23.55 6.36
N GLU A 156 6.54 24.14 7.54
CA GLU A 156 5.44 23.98 8.50
C GLU A 156 4.07 24.35 7.93
N GLU A 157 4.01 25.37 7.08
CA GLU A 157 2.80 25.72 6.36
C GLU A 157 2.36 24.53 5.49
N LYS A 158 3.20 24.07 4.55
CA LYS A 158 2.85 22.98 3.63
C LYS A 158 2.59 21.64 4.33
N SER A 159 3.26 21.35 5.44
CA SER A 159 3.09 20.08 6.16
C SER A 159 1.69 19.92 6.76
N LYS A 160 1.10 21.04 7.22
CA LYS A 160 -0.25 21.10 7.82
C LYS A 160 -1.37 21.43 6.82
N HIS A 161 -1.04 21.75 5.57
CA HIS A 161 -2.04 22.01 4.53
C HIS A 161 -2.71 20.70 4.06
N GLN A 162 -3.97 20.85 3.66
CA GLN A 162 -4.74 19.82 2.97
C GLN A 162 -4.07 19.45 1.64
N VAL A 163 -3.85 18.14 1.41
CA VAL A 163 -3.20 17.63 0.19
C VAL A 163 -4.10 17.77 -1.04
N LEU A 164 -5.28 17.16 -1.00
CA LEU A 164 -6.21 17.12 -2.12
C LEU A 164 -7.19 18.27 -2.02
N LYS A 165 -7.40 19.01 -3.11
CA LYS A 165 -8.49 19.97 -3.22
C LYS A 165 -9.82 19.23 -3.34
N ASP A 166 -10.92 19.89 -2.97
CA ASP A 166 -12.25 19.28 -2.95
C ASP A 166 -12.70 18.72 -4.30
N TYR A 167 -12.33 19.37 -5.41
CA TYR A 167 -12.64 18.84 -6.75
C TYR A 167 -11.82 17.58 -7.08
N GLU A 168 -10.59 17.46 -6.57
CA GLU A 168 -9.75 16.27 -6.75
C GLU A 168 -10.34 15.10 -5.97
N ILE A 169 -10.79 15.34 -4.73
CA ILE A 169 -11.48 14.35 -3.89
C ILE A 169 -12.70 13.78 -4.63
N LYS A 170 -13.55 14.65 -5.18
CA LYS A 170 -14.75 14.23 -5.93
C LYS A 170 -14.41 13.46 -7.21
N LYS A 171 -13.45 13.94 -7.99
CA LYS A 171 -13.01 13.27 -9.23
C LYS A 171 -12.42 11.89 -8.96
N LEU A 172 -11.66 11.73 -7.87
CA LEU A 172 -11.15 10.42 -7.43
C LEU A 172 -12.28 9.49 -6.98
N ALA A 173 -13.28 10.00 -6.24
CA ALA A 173 -14.45 9.23 -5.85
C ALA A 173 -15.27 8.76 -7.07
N GLU A 174 -15.48 9.61 -8.07
CA GLU A 174 -16.14 9.23 -9.33
C GLU A 174 -15.38 8.13 -10.09
N LEU A 175 -14.05 8.22 -10.17
CA LEU A 175 -13.22 7.17 -10.77
C LEU A 175 -13.30 5.85 -9.98
N THR A 176 -13.37 5.96 -8.66
CA THR A 176 -13.48 4.81 -7.76
C THR A 176 -14.79 4.04 -7.98
N ILE A 177 -15.92 4.75 -8.08
CA ILE A 177 -17.22 4.14 -8.37
C ILE A 177 -17.18 3.43 -9.72
N LYS A 178 -16.63 4.06 -10.77
CA LYS A 178 -16.48 3.43 -12.09
C LYS A 178 -15.61 2.17 -12.07
N LEU A 179 -14.54 2.16 -11.26
CA LEU A 179 -13.67 1.00 -11.11
C LEU A 179 -14.39 -0.13 -10.35
N GLU A 180 -15.09 0.17 -9.27
CA GLU A 180 -15.88 -0.83 -8.54
C GLU A 180 -17.01 -1.41 -9.40
N GLU A 181 -17.73 -0.58 -10.17
CA GLU A 181 -18.72 -1.02 -11.15
C GLU A 181 -18.09 -1.90 -12.25
N HIS A 182 -16.90 -1.54 -12.72
CA HIS A 182 -16.22 -2.32 -13.76
C HIS A 182 -15.80 -3.71 -13.25
N TYR A 183 -15.18 -3.77 -12.06
CA TYR A 183 -14.66 -5.02 -11.49
C TYR A 183 -15.68 -5.80 -10.67
N GLN A 184 -16.87 -5.25 -10.42
CA GLN A 184 -17.96 -5.85 -9.65
C GLN A 184 -17.53 -6.30 -8.23
N LYS A 185 -16.52 -5.63 -7.67
CA LYS A 185 -15.93 -5.91 -6.37
C LYS A 185 -15.37 -4.63 -5.76
N PRO A 186 -15.37 -4.49 -4.42
CA PRO A 186 -14.68 -3.38 -3.76
C PRO A 186 -13.20 -3.34 -4.15
N GLN A 187 -12.67 -2.15 -4.42
CA GLN A 187 -11.32 -1.93 -4.92
C GLN A 187 -10.43 -1.19 -3.91
N ASP A 188 -9.17 -1.61 -3.84
CA ASP A 188 -8.03 -0.90 -3.28
C ASP A 188 -7.22 -0.33 -4.46
N ILE A 189 -7.16 0.99 -4.54
CA ILE A 189 -6.70 1.74 -5.71
C ILE A 189 -5.53 2.63 -5.30
N GLU A 190 -4.43 2.59 -6.04
CA GLU A 190 -3.35 3.58 -5.91
C GLU A 190 -3.49 4.65 -6.99
N PHE A 191 -3.31 5.91 -6.61
CA PHE A 191 -3.35 7.04 -7.55
C PHE A 191 -2.14 7.97 -7.39
N ALA A 192 -1.88 8.72 -8.46
CA ALA A 192 -0.87 9.76 -8.53
C ALA A 192 -1.45 10.98 -9.26
N ILE A 193 -1.07 12.19 -8.83
CA ILE A 193 -1.44 13.46 -9.44
C ILE A 193 -0.18 14.22 -9.82
N GLU A 194 -0.04 14.56 -11.09
CA GLU A 194 1.04 15.40 -11.64
C GLU A 194 0.39 16.64 -12.24
N GLY A 195 0.60 17.81 -11.63
CA GLY A 195 -0.16 19.01 -11.93
C GLY A 195 -1.65 18.85 -11.63
N GLU A 196 -2.48 18.86 -12.66
CA GLU A 196 -3.94 18.66 -12.57
C GLU A 196 -4.41 17.29 -13.09
N GLU A 197 -3.48 16.50 -13.64
CA GLU A 197 -3.77 15.20 -14.24
C GLU A 197 -3.75 14.10 -13.18
N ILE A 198 -4.79 13.28 -13.19
CA ILE A 198 -4.97 12.16 -12.26
C ILE A 198 -4.68 10.86 -12.98
N TYR A 199 -3.80 10.05 -12.39
CA TYR A 199 -3.42 8.73 -12.88
C TYR A 199 -3.82 7.67 -11.86
N ILE A 200 -4.54 6.64 -12.31
CA ILE A 200 -4.70 5.40 -11.55
C ILE A 200 -3.50 4.51 -11.88
N VAL A 201 -2.66 4.23 -10.88
CA VAL A 201 -1.40 3.50 -11.09
C VAL A 201 -1.53 2.02 -10.75
N GLN A 202 -2.49 1.66 -9.90
CA GLN A 202 -2.85 0.28 -9.55
C GLN A 202 -4.31 0.21 -9.08
N THR A 203 -4.97 -0.92 -9.32
CA THR A 203 -6.26 -1.28 -8.72
C THR A 203 -6.27 -2.78 -8.44
N ARG A 204 -6.87 -3.20 -7.33
CA ARG A 204 -7.01 -4.61 -6.97
C ARG A 204 -8.23 -4.81 -6.06
N PRO A 205 -8.84 -6.01 -6.01
CA PRO A 205 -9.97 -6.26 -5.13
C PRO A 205 -9.58 -6.24 -3.64
N ILE A 206 -10.45 -5.70 -2.78
CA ILE A 206 -10.31 -5.79 -1.32
C ILE A 206 -10.72 -7.18 -0.85
N THR A 207 -9.77 -8.03 -0.51
CA THR A 207 -10.03 -9.43 -0.07
C THR A 207 -10.30 -9.57 1.44
N THR A 208 -10.13 -8.51 2.22
CA THR A 208 -10.26 -8.55 3.69
C THR A 208 -11.70 -8.35 4.17
N LEU A 209 -12.57 -7.76 3.35
CA LEU A 209 -13.97 -7.49 3.70
C LEU A 209 -14.80 -8.78 3.86
N GLU A 210 -14.47 -9.83 3.09
CA GLU A 210 -15.20 -11.10 3.08
C GLU A 210 -14.97 -11.96 4.34
N LYS A 211 -13.95 -11.66 5.14
CA LYS A 211 -13.77 -12.33 6.44
C LYS A 211 -14.77 -11.73 7.43
N LYS A 212 -15.96 -12.34 7.49
CA LYS A 212 -16.77 -12.38 8.72
C LYS A 212 -15.90 -12.99 9.83
N VAL A 213 -15.09 -12.16 10.49
CA VAL A 213 -14.73 -12.46 11.85
C VAL A 213 -16.00 -12.13 12.62
N GLU A 214 -16.76 -13.17 12.94
CA GLU A 214 -17.74 -13.07 14.03
C GLU A 214 -17.00 -12.43 15.19
N THR A 215 -17.46 -11.26 15.62
CA THR A 215 -16.95 -10.55 16.79
C THR A 215 -17.17 -11.42 18.01
N THR A 216 -16.27 -12.37 18.23
CA THR A 216 -16.30 -13.19 19.43
C THR A 216 -15.55 -12.44 20.52
N LYS A 217 -16.35 -11.76 21.35
CA LYS A 217 -16.05 -11.11 22.65
C LYS A 217 -15.41 -9.72 22.60
N GLU A 218 -16.14 -8.74 23.14
CA GLU A 218 -15.56 -7.49 23.62
C GLU A 218 -14.54 -7.81 24.72
N LEU A 219 -13.32 -7.30 24.57
CA LEU A 219 -12.28 -7.37 25.60
C LEU A 219 -12.33 -6.07 26.40
N HIS A 220 -12.56 -6.18 27.70
CA HIS A 220 -12.48 -5.05 28.62
C HIS A 220 -11.10 -5.04 29.29
N GLY A 221 -10.41 -3.91 29.21
CA GLY A 221 -9.11 -3.69 29.82
C GLY A 221 -8.62 -2.27 29.60
N GLU A 222 -7.61 -1.87 30.37
CA GLU A 222 -6.93 -0.59 30.17
C GLU A 222 -6.03 -0.68 28.93
N VAL A 223 -6.24 0.22 27.98
CA VAL A 223 -5.43 0.28 26.76
C VAL A 223 -4.11 0.97 27.07
N ILE A 224 -3.06 0.18 27.28
CA ILE A 224 -1.70 0.68 27.57
C ILE A 224 -0.90 1.10 26.33
N LEU A 225 -1.26 0.60 25.14
CA LEU A 225 -0.62 0.93 23.86
C LEU A 225 -1.59 0.72 22.69
N THR A 226 -1.51 1.57 21.67
CA THR A 226 -2.25 1.44 20.42
C THR A 226 -1.29 1.45 19.22
N GLY A 227 -1.67 0.77 18.14
CA GLY A 227 -0.88 0.66 16.93
C GLY A 227 -1.74 0.46 15.68
N LEU A 228 -1.10 0.34 14.52
CA LEU A 228 -1.79 0.10 13.25
C LEU A 228 -2.31 -1.35 13.18
N ALA A 229 -3.55 -1.51 12.73
CA ALA A 229 -4.16 -2.82 12.54
C ALA A 229 -3.56 -3.52 11.31
N ALA A 230 -2.66 -4.48 11.52
CA ALA A 230 -2.00 -5.22 10.43
C ALA A 230 -2.73 -6.52 10.04
N SER A 231 -3.45 -7.16 10.96
CA SER A 231 -4.21 -8.40 10.71
C SER A 231 -5.43 -8.47 11.63
N PRO A 232 -6.58 -8.97 11.15
CA PRO A 232 -7.74 -9.21 11.99
C PRO A 232 -7.50 -10.38 12.95
N GLY A 233 -8.02 -10.29 14.17
CA GLY A 233 -7.99 -11.35 15.18
C GLY A 233 -7.66 -10.86 16.59
N ILE A 234 -7.80 -11.75 17.57
CA ILE A 234 -7.39 -11.55 18.96
C ILE A 234 -6.36 -12.62 19.29
N ALA A 235 -5.23 -12.21 19.88
CA ALA A 235 -4.21 -13.12 20.38
C ALA A 235 -3.80 -12.71 21.80
N TYR A 236 -3.43 -13.69 22.62
CA TYR A 236 -2.87 -13.48 23.96
C TYR A 236 -1.69 -14.42 24.14
N GLY A 237 -0.72 -14.01 24.97
CA GLY A 237 0.50 -14.77 25.15
C GLY A 237 1.53 -14.04 26.00
N LYS A 238 2.62 -14.74 26.33
CA LYS A 238 3.76 -14.12 27.00
C LYS A 238 4.53 -13.26 25.99
N ILE A 239 4.85 -12.02 26.35
CA ILE A 239 5.66 -11.16 25.50
C ILE A 239 7.09 -11.71 25.43
N LYS A 240 7.60 -11.86 24.21
CA LYS A 240 9.00 -12.21 23.91
C LYS A 240 9.60 -11.13 23.05
N ILE A 241 10.48 -10.33 23.65
CA ILE A 241 11.21 -9.28 22.95
C ILE A 241 12.42 -9.93 22.27
N ILE A 242 12.55 -9.75 20.95
CA ILE A 242 13.64 -10.32 20.16
C ILE A 242 14.42 -9.19 19.47
N GLU A 243 15.69 -9.07 19.83
CA GLU A 243 16.57 -8.04 19.26
C GLU A 243 17.33 -8.52 18.01
N ASP A 244 17.51 -9.84 17.86
CA ASP A 244 18.25 -10.47 16.75
C ASP A 244 17.57 -11.76 16.29
N LEU A 245 17.61 -12.03 14.98
CA LEU A 245 17.02 -13.24 14.36
C LEU A 245 17.55 -14.55 14.95
N LYS A 246 18.74 -14.58 15.55
CA LYS A 246 19.29 -15.77 16.23
C LYS A 246 18.45 -16.21 17.42
N ASP A 247 17.73 -15.28 18.03
CA ASP A 247 16.91 -15.52 19.22
C ASP A 247 15.51 -16.06 18.90
N LEU A 248 15.16 -16.21 17.61
CA LEU A 248 13.89 -16.80 17.17
C LEU A 248 13.67 -18.21 17.75
N GLN A 249 14.73 -18.94 18.08
CA GLN A 249 14.66 -20.27 18.70
C GLN A 249 14.04 -20.25 20.11
N LYS A 250 13.99 -19.07 20.75
CA LYS A 250 13.42 -18.89 22.09
C LYS A 250 11.90 -18.70 22.09
N ILE A 251 11.28 -18.62 20.91
CA ILE A 251 9.85 -18.42 20.73
C ILE A 251 9.15 -19.77 20.63
N VAL A 252 8.10 -19.96 21.41
CA VAL A 252 7.22 -21.12 21.30
C VAL A 252 5.84 -20.70 20.81
N GLN A 253 5.06 -21.68 20.33
CA GLN A 253 3.69 -21.42 19.89
C GLN A 253 2.86 -20.85 21.06
N GLY A 254 2.25 -19.69 20.84
CA GLY A 254 1.45 -18.98 21.86
C GLY A 254 2.14 -17.76 22.47
N ASP A 255 3.42 -17.50 22.16
CA ASP A 255 4.08 -16.25 22.56
C ASP A 255 3.66 -15.05 21.68
N ILE A 256 3.66 -13.84 22.26
CA ILE A 256 3.53 -12.58 21.51
C ILE A 256 4.93 -12.06 21.23
N LEU A 257 5.35 -12.13 19.97
CA LEU A 257 6.63 -11.61 19.51
C LEU A 257 6.58 -10.09 19.41
N VAL A 258 7.55 -9.41 20.03
CA VAL A 258 7.81 -7.98 19.93
C VAL A 258 9.22 -7.76 19.42
#